data_AF-A0A0Q5XLF9-F1
#
_entry.id   AF-A0A0Q5XLF9-F1
#
_cell.length_a   1.000
_cell.length_b   1.000
_cell.length_c   1.000
_cell.angle_alpha   90.00
_cell.angle_beta   90.00
_cell.angle_gamma   90.00
#
_symmetry.space_group_name_H-M   'P 1'
#
loop_
_entity.id
_entity.type
_entity.pdbx_description
1 polymer ?
#
loop_
_entity_poly.entity_id
_entity_poly.type
_entity_poly.pdbx_seq_one_letter_code
_entity_poly.pdbx_strand_id
1 'polypeptide(L)'
;MKHKRGIDLRTDMAAPFAPARMREGSYDLWRPIGDLAQYEIIGGTCPTCDHVGWLDMAIVRRRVGAEMSLLHFQEKLVCRCGNRDGNRLMIGTLAR
;
A
#
# COMPACT_ATOMS: atom_id res chain seq x y z
N MET A 1 -14.30 -19.18 -10.69
CA MET A 1 -14.21 -17.96 -9.85
C MET A 1 -12.79 -17.42 -9.94
N LYS A 2 -12.59 -16.21 -10.48
CA LYS A 2 -11.26 -15.61 -10.66
C LYS A 2 -10.72 -15.22 -9.28
N HIS A 3 -9.77 -15.98 -8.75
CA HIS A 3 -9.15 -15.66 -7.45
C HIS A 3 -8.62 -14.23 -7.48
N LYS A 4 -9.12 -13.37 -6.59
CA LYS A 4 -8.58 -12.01 -6.39
C LYS A 4 -7.12 -12.17 -5.95
N ARG A 5 -6.17 -11.92 -6.87
CA ARG A 5 -4.73 -11.95 -6.57
C ARG A 5 -4.45 -10.94 -5.45
N GLY A 6 -3.82 -11.40 -4.36
CA GLY A 6 -3.36 -10.54 -3.27
C GLY A 6 -2.20 -9.65 -3.71
N ILE A 7 -2.03 -8.52 -3.05
CA ILE A 7 -0.92 -7.58 -3.24
C ILE A 7 0.14 -7.95 -2.21
N ASP A 8 1.17 -8.65 -2.69
CA ASP A 8 2.29 -9.07 -1.87
C ASP A 8 3.27 -7.89 -1.67
N LEU A 9 3.52 -7.56 -0.41
CA LEU A 9 4.46 -6.51 0.03
C LEU A 9 5.95 -6.92 -0.10
N ARG A 10 6.27 -8.13 -0.57
CA ARG A 10 7.59 -8.75 -0.35
C ARG A 10 8.73 -8.38 -1.30
N THR A 11 8.48 -7.99 -2.56
CA THR A 11 9.62 -7.81 -3.49
C THR A 11 9.31 -7.02 -4.75
N ASP A 12 8.23 -7.35 -5.44
CA ASP A 12 7.98 -6.80 -6.77
C ASP A 12 7.63 -5.30 -6.79
N MET A 13 7.05 -4.83 -5.69
CA MET A 13 6.55 -3.46 -5.54
C MET A 13 7.25 -2.74 -4.41
N ALA A 14 8.29 -3.31 -3.79
CA ALA A 14 8.96 -2.66 -2.66
C ALA A 14 9.63 -1.37 -3.12
N ALA A 15 9.33 -0.26 -2.43
CA ALA A 15 10.06 0.99 -2.63
C ALA A 15 11.50 0.83 -2.12
N PRO A 16 12.51 1.36 -2.83
CA PRO A 16 13.90 1.32 -2.36
C PRO A 16 14.19 2.36 -1.26
N PHE A 17 13.19 3.14 -0.85
CA PHE A 17 13.29 4.21 0.13
C PHE A 17 12.09 4.19 1.10
N ALA A 18 12.31 4.75 2.29
CA ALA A 18 11.26 5.07 3.24
C ALA A 18 10.79 6.52 3.04
N PRO A 19 9.53 6.84 3.37
CA PRO A 19 9.04 8.22 3.31
C PRO A 19 9.64 9.06 4.45
N ALA A 20 9.67 10.37 4.27
CA ALA A 20 10.13 11.32 5.29
C ALA A 20 9.10 11.49 6.43
N ARG A 21 7.82 11.37 6.11
CA ARG A 21 6.70 11.38 7.07
C ARG A 21 5.74 10.26 6.73
N MET A 22 5.10 9.67 7.74
CA MET A 22 4.11 8.61 7.56
C MET A 22 2.91 8.79 8.47
N ARG A 23 1.76 8.31 8.01
CA ARG A 23 0.50 8.27 8.76
C ARG A 23 -0.32 7.05 8.34
N GLU A 24 -1.24 6.63 9.20
CA GLU A 24 -2.25 5.65 8.81
C GLU A 24 -3.22 6.28 7.79
N GLY A 25 -3.63 5.50 6.79
CA GLY A 25 -4.50 5.94 5.70
C GLY A 25 -6.00 5.84 5.99
N SER A 26 -6.41 5.62 7.25
CA SER A 26 -7.80 5.32 7.63
C SER A 26 -8.81 6.40 7.22
N TYR A 27 -8.39 7.67 7.19
CA TYR A 27 -9.24 8.80 6.74
C TYR A 27 -9.31 8.97 5.21
N ASP A 28 -8.47 8.26 4.45
CA ASP A 28 -8.34 8.39 3.00
C ASP A 28 -8.85 7.17 2.23
N LEU A 29 -9.41 6.17 2.93
CA LEU A 29 -9.76 4.88 2.31
C LEU A 29 -10.74 5.00 1.12
N TRP A 30 -11.53 6.05 1.07
CA TRP A 30 -12.44 6.36 -0.05
C TRP A 30 -11.72 6.88 -1.30
N ARG A 31 -10.50 7.42 -1.16
CA ARG A 31 -9.73 8.06 -2.23
C ARG A 31 -9.20 7.01 -3.22
N PRO A 32 -9.27 7.26 -4.53
CA PRO A 32 -8.54 6.49 -5.55
C PRO A 32 -7.02 6.63 -5.43
N ILE A 33 -6.26 5.61 -5.85
CA ILE A 33 -4.79 5.66 -5.92
C ILE A 33 -4.30 6.77 -6.87
N GLY A 34 -5.05 7.05 -7.93
CA GLY A 34 -4.75 8.09 -8.91
C GLY A 34 -4.69 9.50 -8.31
N ASP A 35 -5.51 9.74 -7.29
CA ASP A 35 -5.65 11.06 -6.69
C ASP A 35 -4.48 11.41 -5.77
N LEU A 36 -3.70 10.41 -5.31
CA LEU A 36 -2.51 10.62 -4.48
C LEU A 36 -1.55 11.62 -5.12
N ALA A 37 -1.07 12.58 -4.33
CA ALA A 37 -0.11 13.55 -4.81
C ALA A 37 1.18 12.85 -5.26
N GLN A 38 1.92 13.46 -6.18
CA GLN A 38 3.15 12.87 -6.72
C GLN A 38 4.23 12.55 -5.67
N TYR A 39 4.17 13.22 -4.51
CA TYR A 39 5.06 13.04 -3.38
C TYR A 39 4.47 12.12 -2.29
N GLU A 40 3.26 11.60 -2.48
CA GLU A 40 2.65 10.60 -1.62
C GLU A 40 2.97 9.20 -2.14
N ILE A 41 3.33 8.32 -1.21
CA ILE A 41 3.52 6.88 -1.46
C ILE A 41 2.62 6.08 -0.53
N ILE A 42 2.31 4.84 -0.90
CA ILE A 42 1.53 3.95 -0.04
C ILE A 42 2.36 2.79 0.47
N GLY A 43 1.93 2.25 1.58
CA GLY A 43 2.53 1.08 2.20
C GLY A 43 1.49 0.32 3.03
N GLY A 44 1.96 -0.69 3.74
CA GLY A 44 1.16 -1.46 4.66
C GLY A 44 1.91 -1.75 5.94
N THR A 45 1.18 -1.78 7.05
CA THR A 45 1.66 -2.33 8.32
C THR A 45 0.92 -3.61 8.65
N CYS A 46 1.64 -4.59 9.19
CA CYS A 46 1.08 -5.87 9.60
C CYS A 46 1.00 -5.96 11.12
N PRO A 47 -0.19 -6.14 11.72
CA PRO A 47 -0.32 -6.25 13.17
C PRO A 47 0.24 -7.57 13.74
N THR A 48 0.47 -8.57 12.90
CA THR A 48 0.96 -9.90 13.34
C THR A 48 2.47 -9.94 13.55
N CYS A 49 3.25 -9.18 12.77
CA CYS A 49 4.71 -9.21 12.82
C CYS A 49 5.36 -7.82 12.82
N ASP A 50 4.55 -6.78 13.02
CA ASP A 50 4.93 -5.36 13.05
C ASP A 50 5.69 -4.85 11.82
N HIS A 51 5.66 -5.63 10.73
CA HIS A 51 6.36 -5.28 9.50
C HIS A 51 5.66 -4.13 8.79
N VAL A 52 6.42 -3.08 8.51
CA VAL A 52 6.02 -1.97 7.65
C VAL A 52 6.72 -2.11 6.30
N GLY A 53 5.94 -2.15 5.21
CA GLY A 53 6.44 -2.19 3.85
C GLY A 53 5.94 -1.00 3.04
N TRP A 54 6.84 -0.34 2.31
CA TRP A 54 6.52 0.78 1.43
C TRP A 54 6.57 0.34 -0.03
N LEU A 55 5.75 0.95 -0.87
CA LEU A 55 5.55 0.51 -2.24
C LEU A 55 5.93 1.56 -3.28
N ASP A 56 6.53 1.09 -4.38
CA ASP A 56 6.82 1.89 -5.56
C ASP A 56 5.50 2.21 -6.28
N MET A 57 5.14 3.49 -6.27
CA MET A 57 3.90 3.99 -6.87
C MET A 57 3.81 3.78 -8.38
N ALA A 58 4.94 3.76 -9.10
CA ALA A 58 4.95 3.49 -10.53
C ALA A 58 4.62 2.02 -10.83
N ILE A 59 5.03 1.09 -9.97
CA ILE A 59 4.66 -0.33 -10.08
C ILE A 59 3.21 -0.54 -9.63
N VAL A 60 2.81 0.07 -8.51
CA VAL A 60 1.41 0.04 -8.02
C VAL A 60 0.45 0.49 -9.11
N ARG A 61 0.62 1.70 -9.66
CA ARG A 61 -0.27 2.24 -10.70
C ARG A 61 -0.38 1.34 -11.92
N ARG A 62 0.72 0.71 -12.35
CA ARG A 62 0.72 -0.25 -13.46
C ARG A 62 -0.01 -1.55 -13.15
N ARG A 63 0.06 -2.05 -11.91
CA ARG A 63 -0.51 -3.34 -11.52
C ARG A 63 -1.98 -3.27 -11.10
N VAL A 64 -2.35 -2.23 -10.37
CA VAL A 64 -3.70 -2.12 -9.78
C VAL A 64 -4.58 -1.07 -10.45
N GLY A 65 -3.98 -0.14 -11.21
CA GLY A 65 -4.69 0.97 -11.83
C GLY A 65 -4.88 2.18 -10.90
N ALA A 66 -5.16 3.33 -11.50
CA ALA A 66 -5.40 4.58 -10.78
C ALA A 66 -6.77 4.64 -10.08
N GLU A 67 -7.78 3.97 -10.64
CA GLU A 67 -9.17 4.01 -10.17
C GLU A 67 -9.43 3.15 -8.92
N MET A 68 -8.50 2.28 -8.53
CA MET A 68 -8.67 1.45 -7.34
C MET A 68 -8.67 2.34 -6.08
N SER A 69 -9.68 2.18 -5.24
CA SER A 69 -9.72 2.88 -3.95
C SER A 69 -8.68 2.33 -2.99
N LEU A 70 -8.23 3.19 -2.08
CA LEU A 70 -7.31 2.84 -1.00
C LEU A 70 -7.88 1.77 -0.06
N LEU A 71 -9.21 1.75 0.15
CA LEU A 71 -9.89 0.67 0.86
C LEU A 71 -9.68 -0.68 0.18
N HIS A 72 -9.98 -0.76 -1.12
CA HIS A 72 -9.88 -2.02 -1.84
C HIS A 72 -8.43 -2.49 -2.00
N PHE A 73 -7.50 -1.54 -2.03
CA PHE A 73 -6.07 -1.82 -1.95
C PHE A 73 -5.69 -2.44 -0.60
N GLN A 74 -6.17 -1.86 0.52
CA GLN A 74 -5.91 -2.36 1.87
C GLN A 74 -6.39 -3.81 2.06
N GLU A 75 -7.60 -4.14 1.58
CA GLU A 75 -8.17 -5.50 1.63
C GLU A 75 -7.31 -6.55 0.91
N LYS A 76 -6.44 -6.12 0.00
CA LYS A 76 -5.56 -7.01 -0.77
C LYS A 76 -4.18 -7.14 -0.16
N LEU A 77 -3.83 -6.38 0.87
CA LEU A 77 -2.50 -6.41 1.46
C LEU A 77 -2.19 -7.80 2.02
N VAL A 78 -1.05 -8.35 1.61
CA VAL A 78 -0.50 -9.58 2.17
C VAL A 78 0.88 -9.27 2.73
N CYS A 79 1.05 -9.54 4.02
CA CYS A 79 2.33 -9.39 4.69
C CYS A 79 3.26 -10.56 4.37
N ARG A 80 4.56 -10.33 4.52
CA ARG A 80 5.57 -11.35 4.29
C ARG A 80 5.48 -12.58 5.18
N CYS A 81 4.92 -12.41 6.38
CA CYS A 81 4.65 -13.49 7.33
C CYS A 81 3.44 -14.36 6.93
N GLY A 82 2.75 -14.01 5.83
CA GLY A 82 1.56 -14.71 5.35
C GLY A 82 0.25 -14.08 5.81
N ASN A 83 0.27 -13.08 6.71
CA ASN A 83 -0.94 -12.43 7.20
C ASN A 83 -1.69 -11.67 6.09
N ARG A 84 -3.00 -11.88 6.00
CA ARG A 84 -3.90 -11.25 5.01
C ARG A 84 -5.02 -10.44 5.65
N ASP A 85 -5.14 -10.45 6.97
CA ASP A 85 -6.26 -9.85 7.68
C ASP A 85 -5.77 -8.77 8.66
N GLY A 86 -6.54 -7.70 8.82
CA GLY A 86 -6.17 -6.58 9.69
C GLY A 86 -4.92 -5.79 9.28
N ASN A 87 -4.34 -6.04 8.10
CA ASN A 87 -3.25 -5.21 7.56
C ASN A 87 -3.79 -3.80 7.31
N ARG A 88 -3.05 -2.78 7.77
CA ARG A 88 -3.47 -1.38 7.66
C ARG A 88 -2.69 -0.65 6.59
N LEU A 89 -3.38 0.16 5.80
CA LEU A 89 -2.77 1.05 4.82
C LEU A 89 -2.00 2.17 5.52
N MET A 90 -0.80 2.42 5.02
CA MET A 90 0.01 3.56 5.42
C MET A 90 0.17 4.52 4.23
N ILE A 91 0.13 5.82 4.51
CA ILE A 91 0.46 6.87 3.54
C ILE A 91 1.74 7.54 4.00
N GLY A 92 2.71 7.58 3.10
CA GLY A 92 4.00 8.23 3.28
C GLY A 92 4.10 9.49 2.43
N THR A 93 4.85 10.48 2.89
CA THR A 93 5.23 11.67 2.13
C THR A 93 6.74 11.70 1.95
N LEU A 94 7.21 11.85 0.71
CA LEU A 94 8.62 11.98 0.38
C LEU A 94 9.18 13.33 0.84
N ALA A 95 10.47 13.37 1.16
CA ALA A 95 11.17 14.64 1.32
C ALA A 95 11.20 15.37 -0.03
N ARG A 96 11.11 16.70 0.03
CA ARG A 96 11.32 17.55 -1.15
C ARG A 96 12.79 17.60 -1.54
#